data_AF-A0A9P6FZE7-F1
#
_entry.id   AF-A0A9P6FZE7-F1
#
_cell.length_a   1.000
_cell.length_b   1.000
_cell.length_c   1.000
_cell.angle_alpha   90.00
_cell.angle_beta   90.00
_cell.angle_gamma   90.00
#
_symmetry.space_group_name_H-M   'P 1'
#
loop_
_entity.id
_entity.type
_entity.pdbx_description
1 polymer ?
#
loop_
_entity_poly.entity_id
_entity_poly.type
_entity_poly.pdbx_seq_one_letter_code
_entity_poly.pdbx_strand_id
1 'polypeptide(L)'
;MVEVRNIRAAMGAALVTLQNMPETRPTAPEVVQTAQVLSVYHVLFIVAQLFQLALLFDAMFHKNTIQIIAIVLFNFAMVGYAGVQVKQASDILVRTPYPSLPNSLLDIFELASNPTPYHASLPFEIAVVSLMTVFAAGFAVIAYKLYKEFGWTIYKKIGADLAMRDMYKVYQIFIMILKFDIFFQLGFSAQFLSVVVLRHEGYAGTKITEEEMWSILILHLILSTGASIVLPFLAWFGLKRESKLAMYCFLAGGLAALVYNITKLNQVFVQSDRFIGANKFLVFFCKKLLLLLQKISEGPPLSYYSDDGYTQNSFSTLGYSE
;
A
#
# COMPACT_ATOMS: atom_id res chain seq x y z
N MET A 1 5.78 -9.99 33.93
CA MET A 1 7.15 -9.41 33.84
C MET A 1 8.20 -10.36 33.27
N VAL A 2 8.17 -11.66 33.59
CA VAL A 2 9.11 -12.67 33.07
C VAL A 2 8.98 -12.86 31.54
N GLU A 3 7.75 -12.80 31.02
CA GLU A 3 7.43 -12.99 29.60
C GLU A 3 7.99 -11.87 28.68
N VAL A 4 7.89 -10.61 29.12
CA VAL A 4 8.44 -9.44 28.41
C VAL A 4 9.96 -9.46 28.37
N ARG A 5 10.60 -10.01 29.42
CA ARG A 5 12.06 -10.16 29.49
C ARG A 5 12.55 -11.25 28.55
N ASN A 6 11.82 -12.34 28.42
CA ASN A 6 12.10 -13.42 27.49
C ASN A 6 11.92 -12.98 26.02
N ILE A 7 10.91 -12.15 25.73
CA ILE A 7 10.70 -11.57 24.40
C ILE A 7 11.84 -10.61 24.02
N ARG A 8 12.30 -9.75 24.95
CA ARG A 8 13.46 -8.86 24.72
C ARG A 8 14.75 -9.63 24.47
N ALA A 9 14.97 -10.72 25.20
CA ALA A 9 16.14 -11.59 25.02
C ALA A 9 16.10 -12.33 23.68
N ALA A 10 14.93 -12.87 23.29
CA ALA A 10 14.74 -13.52 21.99
C ALA A 10 14.90 -12.53 20.82
N MET A 11 14.42 -11.28 20.98
CA MET A 11 14.56 -10.22 19.99
C MET A 11 16.01 -9.74 19.86
N GLY A 12 16.76 -9.66 20.97
CA GLY A 12 18.19 -9.36 20.97
C GLY A 12 19.02 -10.47 20.32
N ALA A 13 18.71 -11.73 20.62
CA ALA A 13 19.35 -12.89 19.97
C ALA A 13 19.05 -12.94 18.47
N ALA A 14 17.80 -12.70 18.06
CA ALA A 14 17.42 -12.64 16.64
C ALA A 14 18.13 -11.50 15.90
N LEU A 15 18.28 -10.33 16.53
CA LEU A 15 19.03 -9.18 15.98
C LEU A 15 20.51 -9.53 15.76
N VAL A 16 21.16 -10.14 16.75
CA VAL A 16 22.56 -10.57 16.65
C VAL A 16 22.74 -11.66 15.59
N THR A 17 21.80 -12.61 15.49
CA THR A 17 21.84 -13.66 14.47
C THR A 17 21.64 -13.08 13.07
N LEU A 18 20.72 -12.12 12.88
CA LEU A 18 20.51 -11.43 11.60
C LEU A 18 21.70 -10.55 11.19
N GLN A 19 22.43 -10.01 12.17
CA GLN A 19 23.59 -9.15 11.96
C GLN A 19 24.87 -9.97 11.67
N ASN A 20 24.88 -11.25 12.04
CA ASN A 20 26.01 -12.18 11.88
C ASN A 20 25.76 -13.26 10.80
N MET A 21 24.67 -13.20 10.03
CA MET A 21 24.51 -14.07 8.86
C MET A 21 25.62 -13.74 7.86
N PRO A 22 26.40 -14.73 7.39
CA PRO A 22 27.38 -14.48 6.35
C PRO A 22 26.64 -13.93 5.12
N GLU A 23 26.98 -12.72 4.68
CA GLU A 23 26.53 -12.20 3.38
C GLU A 23 27.17 -13.07 2.29
N THR A 24 26.54 -14.21 2.00
CA THR A 24 26.82 -14.97 0.79
C THR A 24 26.47 -14.05 -0.37
N ARG A 25 27.47 -13.70 -1.18
CA ARG A 25 27.24 -12.90 -2.39
C ARG A 25 26.14 -13.60 -3.22
N PRO A 26 25.10 -12.89 -3.64
CA PRO A 26 24.03 -13.51 -4.40
C PRO A 26 24.61 -14.08 -5.69
N THR A 27 24.16 -15.29 -6.03
CA THR A 27 24.59 -15.98 -7.24
C THR A 27 24.06 -15.21 -8.45
N ALA A 28 24.80 -15.23 -9.58
CA ALA A 28 24.39 -14.58 -10.84
C ALA A 28 22.90 -14.81 -11.22
N PRO A 29 22.31 -15.99 -11.01
CA PRO A 29 20.90 -16.15 -11.31
C PRO A 29 19.90 -15.56 -10.31
N GLU A 30 20.22 -15.52 -9.01
CA GLU A 30 19.36 -14.87 -8.01
C GLU A 30 19.20 -13.37 -8.31
N VAL A 31 20.25 -12.79 -8.87
CA VAL A 31 20.29 -11.40 -9.33
C VAL A 31 19.34 -11.19 -10.50
N VAL A 32 19.42 -12.04 -11.53
CA VAL A 32 18.54 -11.97 -12.72
C VAL A 32 17.07 -12.12 -12.29
N GLN A 33 16.78 -13.06 -11.40
CA GLN A 33 15.43 -13.25 -10.87
C GLN A 33 14.91 -12.01 -10.13
N THR A 34 15.76 -11.39 -9.29
CA THR A 34 15.38 -10.18 -8.56
C THR A 34 15.14 -9.01 -9.51
N ALA A 35 15.93 -8.89 -10.58
CA ALA A 35 15.73 -7.89 -11.63
C ALA A 35 14.42 -8.12 -12.42
N GLN A 36 14.06 -9.37 -12.71
CA GLN A 36 12.79 -9.72 -13.37
C GLN A 36 11.58 -9.37 -12.49
N VAL A 37 11.64 -9.67 -11.18
CA VAL A 37 10.59 -9.24 -10.21
C VAL A 37 10.48 -7.71 -10.19
N LEU A 38 11.62 -7.01 -10.15
CA LEU A 38 11.64 -5.55 -10.16
C LEU A 38 11.03 -4.97 -11.45
N SER A 39 11.24 -5.60 -12.60
CA SER A 39 10.60 -5.19 -13.86
C SER A 39 9.07 -5.26 -13.77
N VAL A 40 8.51 -6.32 -13.19
CA VAL A 40 7.05 -6.43 -12.95
C VAL A 40 6.55 -5.29 -12.05
N TYR A 41 7.33 -4.89 -11.05
CA TYR A 41 6.95 -3.79 -10.17
C TYR A 41 6.92 -2.43 -10.88
N HIS A 42 7.78 -2.22 -11.88
CA HIS A 42 7.72 -1.04 -12.76
C HIS A 42 6.52 -1.10 -13.71
N VAL A 43 6.16 -2.26 -14.24
CA VAL A 43 4.93 -2.41 -15.04
C VAL A 43 3.69 -2.06 -14.20
N LEU A 44 3.62 -2.57 -12.97
CA LEU A 44 2.53 -2.23 -12.05
C LEU A 44 2.51 -0.75 -11.68
N PHE A 45 3.67 -0.11 -11.60
CA PHE A 45 3.76 1.34 -11.43
C PHE A 45 3.11 2.10 -12.58
N ILE A 46 3.38 1.70 -13.83
CA ILE A 46 2.76 2.29 -15.02
C ILE A 46 1.24 2.07 -14.99
N VAL A 47 0.80 0.86 -14.67
CA VAL A 47 -0.64 0.54 -14.52
C VAL A 47 -1.29 1.42 -13.43
N ALA A 48 -0.59 1.69 -12.33
CA ALA A 48 -1.06 2.61 -11.30
C ALA A 48 -1.26 4.04 -11.81
N GLN A 49 -0.36 4.53 -12.68
CA GLN A 49 -0.51 5.85 -13.30
C GLN A 49 -1.74 5.91 -14.22
N LEU A 50 -1.98 4.86 -15.01
CA LEU A 50 -3.18 4.74 -15.86
C LEU A 50 -4.46 4.68 -15.02
N PHE A 51 -4.44 3.93 -13.92
CA PHE A 51 -5.55 3.87 -12.98
C PHE A 51 -5.84 5.24 -12.35
N GLN A 52 -4.80 5.99 -11.94
CA GLN A 52 -4.95 7.34 -11.43
C GLN A 52 -5.58 8.29 -12.46
N LEU A 53 -5.18 8.18 -13.73
CA LEU A 53 -5.75 8.96 -14.82
C LEU A 53 -7.23 8.60 -15.05
N ALA A 54 -7.58 7.31 -15.02
CA ALA A 54 -8.97 6.87 -15.12
C ALA A 54 -9.84 7.40 -13.97
N LEU A 55 -9.32 7.38 -12.73
CA LEU A 55 -10.01 7.99 -11.58
C LEU A 55 -10.15 9.51 -11.73
N LEU A 56 -9.16 10.19 -12.30
CA LEU A 56 -9.26 11.62 -12.56
C LEU A 56 -10.38 11.94 -13.54
N PHE A 57 -10.48 11.22 -14.65
CA PHE A 57 -11.60 11.40 -15.58
C PHE A 57 -12.94 11.16 -14.88
N ASP A 58 -13.07 10.06 -14.11
CA ASP A 58 -14.28 9.76 -13.35
C ASP A 58 -14.64 10.90 -12.36
N ALA A 59 -13.64 11.47 -11.68
CA ALA A 59 -13.80 12.57 -10.74
C ALA A 59 -14.27 13.86 -11.41
N MET A 60 -13.76 14.14 -12.61
CA MET A 60 -14.15 15.30 -13.40
C MET A 60 -15.59 15.18 -13.90
N PHE A 61 -15.96 14.03 -14.47
CA PHE A 61 -17.30 13.79 -15.00
C PHE A 61 -18.37 13.85 -13.91
N HIS A 62 -18.11 13.22 -12.76
CA HIS A 62 -19.07 13.16 -11.65
C HIS A 62 -18.97 14.36 -10.69
N LYS A 63 -18.01 15.28 -10.90
CA LYS A 63 -17.69 16.40 -10.01
C LYS A 63 -17.54 15.96 -8.55
N ASN A 64 -16.79 14.88 -8.37
CA ASN A 64 -16.72 14.18 -7.08
C ASN A 64 -15.52 14.68 -6.25
N THR A 65 -15.79 15.40 -5.16
CA THR A 65 -14.76 15.95 -4.27
C THR A 65 -13.96 14.87 -3.54
N ILE A 66 -14.61 13.78 -3.13
CA ILE A 66 -13.96 12.68 -2.43
C ILE A 66 -12.94 11.98 -3.33
N GLN A 67 -13.25 11.86 -4.62
CA GLN A 67 -12.33 11.29 -5.60
C GLN A 67 -11.10 12.14 -5.81
N ILE A 68 -11.26 13.46 -5.93
CA ILE A 68 -10.13 14.38 -6.06
C ILE A 68 -9.19 14.27 -4.86
N ILE A 69 -9.71 14.23 -3.64
CA ILE A 69 -8.89 14.03 -2.43
C ILE A 69 -8.15 12.70 -2.51
N ALA A 70 -8.84 11.62 -2.87
CA ALA A 70 -8.23 10.29 -2.95
C ALA A 70 -7.13 10.21 -4.02
N ILE A 71 -7.29 10.88 -5.16
CA ILE A 71 -6.27 10.98 -6.22
C ILE A 71 -5.04 11.73 -5.71
N VAL A 72 -5.20 12.82 -4.96
CA VAL A 72 -4.08 13.55 -4.36
C VAL A 72 -3.31 12.65 -3.39
N LEU A 73 -4.01 11.96 -2.49
CA LEU A 73 -3.39 11.04 -1.54
C LEU A 73 -2.67 9.89 -2.25
N PHE A 74 -3.29 9.33 -3.29
CA PHE A 74 -2.69 8.27 -4.10
C PHE A 74 -1.44 8.76 -4.84
N ASN A 75 -1.45 9.97 -5.39
CA ASN A 75 -0.30 10.55 -6.08
C ASN A 75 0.92 10.67 -5.12
N PHE A 76 0.72 11.14 -3.89
CA PHE A 76 1.77 11.15 -2.86
C PHE A 76 2.23 9.74 -2.45
N ALA A 77 1.30 8.78 -2.37
CA ALA A 77 1.66 7.38 -2.14
C ALA A 77 2.53 6.81 -3.27
N MET A 78 2.24 7.17 -4.53
CA MET A 78 3.05 6.78 -5.70
C MET A 78 4.45 7.39 -5.67
N VAL A 79 4.62 8.63 -5.20
CA VAL A 79 5.96 9.21 -4.95
C VAL A 79 6.72 8.39 -3.90
N GLY A 80 6.06 8.03 -2.80
CA GLY A 80 6.65 7.15 -1.78
C GLY A 80 7.06 5.79 -2.33
N TYR A 81 6.21 5.19 -3.15
CA TYR A 81 6.47 3.91 -3.81
C TYR A 81 7.67 3.99 -4.78
N ALA A 82 7.76 5.04 -5.60
CA ALA A 82 8.91 5.28 -6.47
C ALA A 82 10.22 5.41 -5.68
N GLY A 83 10.19 6.06 -4.50
CA GLY A 83 11.34 6.11 -3.60
C GLY A 83 11.76 4.73 -3.06
N VAL A 84 10.83 3.81 -2.86
CA VAL A 84 11.17 2.42 -2.47
C VAL A 84 11.76 1.65 -3.65
N GLN A 85 11.28 1.89 -4.88
CA GLN A 85 11.84 1.27 -6.08
C GLN A 85 13.31 1.66 -6.30
N VAL A 86 13.67 2.93 -6.09
CA VAL A 86 15.07 3.39 -6.14
C VAL A 86 15.95 2.58 -5.19
N LYS A 87 15.49 2.35 -3.96
CA LYS A 87 16.24 1.55 -2.99
C LYS A 87 16.38 0.11 -3.45
N GLN A 88 15.33 -0.50 -3.98
CA GLN A 88 15.36 -1.87 -4.48
C GLN A 88 16.31 -2.03 -5.68
N ALA A 89 16.29 -1.08 -6.62
CA ALA A 89 17.22 -1.06 -7.74
C ALA A 89 18.68 -0.88 -7.27
N SER A 90 18.93 0.06 -6.36
CA SER A 90 20.27 0.30 -5.82
C SER A 90 20.83 -0.89 -5.03
N ASP A 91 19.99 -1.58 -4.25
CA ASP A 91 20.38 -2.78 -3.50
C ASP A 91 20.84 -3.91 -4.44
N ILE A 92 20.19 -4.06 -5.60
CA ILE A 92 20.60 -5.04 -6.62
C ILE A 92 21.96 -4.65 -7.20
N LEU A 93 22.13 -3.39 -7.60
CA LEU A 93 23.37 -2.89 -8.22
C LEU A 93 24.60 -3.05 -7.32
N VAL A 94 24.46 -2.76 -6.02
CA VAL A 94 25.56 -2.90 -5.04
C VAL A 94 25.92 -4.37 -4.81
N ARG A 95 24.94 -5.28 -4.90
CA ARG A 95 25.12 -6.70 -4.65
C ARG A 95 25.65 -7.48 -5.86
N THR A 96 25.85 -6.83 -7.01
CA THR A 96 26.26 -7.47 -8.27
C THR A 96 27.58 -6.93 -8.83
N PRO A 97 28.75 -7.36 -8.33
CA PRO A 97 30.04 -6.87 -8.85
C PRO A 97 30.50 -7.48 -10.20
N TYR A 98 29.70 -8.26 -10.94
CA TYR A 98 30.15 -9.02 -12.14
C TYR A 98 29.40 -8.66 -13.44
N PRO A 99 30.06 -8.73 -14.62
CA PRO A 99 29.55 -8.22 -15.90
C PRO A 99 28.47 -9.12 -16.55
N SER A 100 27.73 -9.88 -15.74
CA SER A 100 26.83 -10.95 -16.20
C SER A 100 25.37 -10.54 -16.34
N LEU A 101 25.04 -9.25 -16.25
CA LEU A 101 23.69 -8.76 -16.55
C LEU A 101 23.69 -8.16 -17.96
N PRO A 102 23.06 -8.80 -18.95
CA PRO A 102 22.78 -8.16 -20.22
C PRO A 102 21.89 -6.95 -19.95
N ASN A 103 22.37 -5.76 -20.29
CA ASN A 103 21.61 -4.53 -20.13
C ASN A 103 20.59 -4.41 -21.28
N SER A 104 19.57 -5.25 -21.27
CA SER A 104 18.59 -5.39 -22.35
C SER A 104 17.75 -4.12 -22.64
N LEU A 105 17.81 -3.10 -21.78
CA LEU A 105 17.21 -1.79 -22.02
C LEU A 105 18.21 -0.67 -22.38
N LEU A 106 19.48 -0.76 -21.99
CA LEU A 106 20.51 0.24 -22.38
C LEU A 106 21.09 -0.07 -23.77
N ASP A 107 21.11 -1.34 -24.18
CA ASP A 107 21.51 -1.74 -25.54
C ASP A 107 20.56 -1.18 -26.61
N ILE A 108 19.31 -0.87 -26.26
CA ILE A 108 18.34 -0.24 -27.18
C ILE A 108 18.68 1.24 -27.45
N PHE A 109 19.38 1.91 -26.52
CA PHE A 109 19.63 3.35 -26.60
C PHE A 109 21.05 3.73 -27.01
N GLU A 110 21.97 2.77 -27.23
CA GLU A 110 23.36 2.97 -27.71
C GLU A 110 24.10 4.18 -27.09
N LEU A 111 23.77 4.54 -25.86
CA LEU A 111 24.21 5.80 -25.26
C LEU A 111 25.45 5.57 -24.39
N ALA A 112 26.57 5.17 -25.02
CA ALA A 112 27.97 5.48 -24.65
C ALA A 112 28.97 4.44 -25.14
N SER A 113 30.10 4.91 -25.67
CA SER A 113 31.26 4.13 -26.13
C SER A 113 32.16 3.55 -25.02
N ASN A 114 31.74 3.64 -23.75
CA ASN A 114 32.42 3.01 -22.61
C ASN A 114 31.35 2.58 -21.59
N PRO A 115 30.83 1.35 -21.69
CA PRO A 115 29.77 0.89 -20.81
C PRO A 115 30.38 0.54 -19.45
N THR A 116 30.31 1.45 -18.48
CA THR A 116 30.33 1.04 -17.07
C THR A 116 28.91 0.62 -16.71
N PRO A 117 28.58 -0.69 -16.62
CA PRO A 117 27.19 -1.18 -16.60
C PRO A 117 26.40 -0.82 -15.33
N TYR A 118 27.04 -0.21 -14.33
CA TYR A 118 26.54 -0.21 -12.94
C TYR A 118 25.86 1.09 -12.49
N HIS A 119 25.87 2.17 -13.28
CA HIS A 119 25.48 3.50 -12.79
C HIS A 119 24.56 4.32 -13.70
N ALA A 120 24.13 3.80 -14.85
CA ALA A 120 23.33 4.60 -15.77
C ALA A 120 21.86 4.77 -15.34
N SER A 121 21.23 3.78 -14.69
CA SER A 121 19.78 3.82 -14.38
C SER A 121 19.43 4.65 -13.13
N LEU A 122 20.28 4.63 -12.11
CA LEU A 122 20.07 5.33 -10.83
C LEU A 122 19.77 6.83 -10.97
N PRO A 123 20.50 7.63 -11.79
CA PRO A 123 20.15 9.04 -11.98
C PRO A 123 18.78 9.23 -12.65
N PHE A 124 18.35 8.33 -13.55
CA PHE A 124 17.02 8.41 -14.15
C PHE A 124 15.92 8.10 -13.12
N GLU A 125 16.11 7.13 -12.24
CA GLU A 125 15.12 6.81 -11.20
C GLU A 125 14.98 7.96 -10.19
N ILE A 126 16.09 8.58 -9.77
CA ILE A 126 16.07 9.78 -8.93
C ILE A 126 15.37 10.94 -9.66
N ALA A 127 15.65 11.11 -10.95
CA ALA A 127 14.99 12.12 -11.77
C ALA A 127 13.46 11.90 -11.79
N VAL A 128 13.00 10.67 -11.99
CA VAL A 128 11.56 10.32 -11.94
C VAL A 128 10.94 10.68 -10.59
N VAL A 129 11.56 10.30 -9.47
CA VAL A 129 11.04 10.63 -8.13
C VAL A 129 10.97 12.14 -7.91
N SER A 130 12.00 12.87 -8.30
CA SER A 130 12.06 14.33 -8.15
C SER A 130 10.97 15.02 -8.98
N LEU A 131 10.82 14.60 -10.24
CA LEU A 131 9.84 15.13 -11.18
C LEU A 131 8.41 14.85 -10.69
N MET A 132 8.14 13.63 -10.25
CA MET A 132 6.84 13.27 -9.68
C MET A 132 6.53 14.03 -8.42
N THR A 133 7.51 14.32 -7.56
CA THR A 133 7.29 15.13 -6.36
C THR A 133 6.82 16.54 -6.71
N VAL A 134 7.47 17.17 -7.70
CA VAL A 134 7.09 18.50 -8.19
C VAL A 134 5.68 18.47 -8.81
N PHE A 135 5.39 17.49 -9.67
CA PHE A 135 4.07 17.36 -10.28
C PHE A 135 2.98 17.00 -9.27
N ALA A 136 3.26 16.18 -8.26
CA ALA A 136 2.31 15.85 -7.20
C ALA A 136 1.94 17.11 -6.39
N ALA A 137 2.93 17.94 -6.05
CA ALA A 137 2.70 19.22 -5.37
C ALA A 137 1.89 20.19 -6.24
N GLY A 138 2.25 20.33 -7.52
CA GLY A 138 1.50 21.15 -8.48
C GLY A 138 0.06 20.66 -8.65
N PHE A 139 -0.14 19.35 -8.77
CA PHE A 139 -1.45 18.72 -8.86
C PHE A 139 -2.27 18.95 -7.59
N ALA A 140 -1.67 18.90 -6.39
CA ALA A 140 -2.37 19.18 -5.14
C ALA A 140 -2.92 20.62 -5.09
N VAL A 141 -2.17 21.60 -5.60
CA VAL A 141 -2.65 23.01 -5.70
C VAL A 141 -3.85 23.12 -6.64
N ILE A 142 -3.78 22.46 -7.80
CA ILE A 142 -4.90 22.43 -8.76
C ILE A 142 -6.11 21.71 -8.13
N ALA A 143 -5.89 20.54 -7.53
CA ALA A 143 -6.90 19.74 -6.86
C ALA A 143 -7.62 20.52 -5.74
N TYR A 144 -6.91 21.39 -5.01
CA TYR A 144 -7.54 22.27 -4.01
C TYR A 144 -8.54 23.24 -4.64
N LYS A 145 -8.25 23.79 -5.82
CA LYS A 145 -9.21 24.63 -6.56
C LYS A 145 -10.41 23.82 -7.04
N LEU A 146 -10.18 22.61 -7.58
CA LEU A 146 -11.28 21.72 -7.97
C LEU A 146 -12.15 21.31 -6.78
N TYR A 147 -11.54 21.03 -5.63
CA TYR A 147 -12.27 20.70 -4.41
C TYR A 147 -13.26 21.80 -4.02
N LYS A 148 -12.86 23.08 -4.11
CA LYS A 148 -13.77 24.22 -3.85
C LYS A 148 -14.91 24.27 -4.85
N GLU A 149 -14.61 24.16 -6.14
CA GLU A 149 -15.62 24.27 -7.21
C GLU A 149 -16.65 23.12 -7.16
N PHE A 150 -16.16 21.89 -6.98
CA PHE A 150 -17.01 20.70 -6.85
C PHE A 150 -17.78 20.72 -5.54
N GLY A 151 -17.17 21.16 -4.44
CA GLY A 151 -17.84 21.33 -3.15
C GLY A 151 -18.98 22.34 -3.23
N TRP A 152 -18.77 23.46 -3.92
CA TRP A 152 -19.81 24.45 -4.18
C TRP A 152 -20.93 23.89 -5.06
N THR A 153 -20.60 23.11 -6.09
CA THR A 153 -21.58 22.44 -6.95
C THR A 153 -22.45 21.44 -6.17
N ILE A 154 -21.84 20.62 -5.32
CA ILE A 154 -22.56 19.64 -4.48
C ILE A 154 -23.48 20.36 -3.49
N TYR A 155 -23.00 21.44 -2.87
CA TYR A 155 -23.79 22.25 -1.94
C TYR A 155 -25.07 22.79 -2.60
N LYS A 156 -24.98 23.32 -3.82
CA LYS A 156 -26.16 23.80 -4.56
C LYS A 156 -27.15 22.68 -4.91
N LYS A 157 -26.66 21.47 -5.17
CA LYS A 157 -27.50 20.35 -5.62
C LYS A 157 -28.26 19.68 -4.47
N ILE A 158 -27.62 19.53 -3.30
CA ILE A 158 -28.21 18.86 -2.13
C ILE A 158 -28.98 19.86 -1.24
N GLY A 159 -28.54 21.12 -1.20
CA GLY A 159 -29.11 22.14 -0.32
C GLY A 159 -28.47 22.15 1.08
N ALA A 160 -29.18 22.76 2.04
CA ALA A 160 -28.67 23.00 3.40
C ALA A 160 -28.85 21.81 4.37
N ASP A 161 -29.49 20.72 3.95
CA ASP A 161 -29.66 19.54 4.78
C ASP A 161 -28.31 18.85 5.04
N LEU A 162 -27.86 18.95 6.29
CA LEU A 162 -26.60 18.39 6.75
C LEU A 162 -26.62 16.85 6.76
N ALA A 163 -27.76 16.24 7.10
CA ALA A 163 -27.88 14.79 7.24
C ALA A 163 -27.77 14.09 5.87
N MET A 164 -28.50 14.61 4.88
CA MET A 164 -28.44 14.08 3.51
C MET A 164 -27.04 14.22 2.91
N ARG A 165 -26.35 15.33 3.20
CA ARG A 165 -24.99 15.56 2.73
C ARG A 165 -23.99 14.60 3.37
N ASP A 166 -24.13 14.29 4.65
CA ASP A 166 -23.23 13.38 5.34
C ASP A 166 -23.43 11.94 4.88
N MET A 167 -24.67 11.49 4.66
CA MET A 167 -24.96 10.20 4.05
C MET A 167 -24.33 10.09 2.64
N TYR A 168 -24.46 11.14 1.82
CA TYR A 168 -23.84 11.17 0.49
C TYR A 168 -22.31 11.11 0.55
N LYS A 169 -21.66 11.79 1.50
CA LYS A 169 -20.21 11.68 1.71
C LYS A 169 -19.79 10.26 2.05
N VAL A 170 -20.47 9.61 2.99
CA VAL A 170 -20.18 8.22 3.39
C VAL A 170 -20.34 7.27 2.20
N TYR A 171 -21.39 7.44 1.40
CA TYR A 171 -21.58 6.69 0.16
C TYR A 171 -20.40 6.88 -0.81
N GLN A 172 -19.97 8.12 -1.05
CA GLN A 172 -18.85 8.39 -1.96
C GLN A 172 -17.51 7.84 -1.45
N ILE A 173 -17.27 7.92 -0.13
CA ILE A 173 -16.09 7.31 0.50
C ILE A 173 -16.12 5.80 0.32
N PHE A 174 -17.27 5.15 0.57
CA PHE A 174 -17.42 3.71 0.42
C PHE A 174 -17.15 3.25 -1.01
N ILE A 175 -17.77 3.88 -2.01
CA ILE A 175 -17.52 3.58 -3.43
C ILE A 175 -16.05 3.79 -3.79
N MET A 176 -15.40 4.81 -3.21
CA MET A 176 -13.98 5.03 -3.47
C MET A 176 -13.07 4.00 -2.85
N ILE A 177 -13.35 3.55 -1.63
CA ILE A 177 -12.63 2.44 -1.01
C ILE A 177 -12.76 1.20 -1.90
N LEU A 178 -13.95 0.89 -2.43
CA LEU A 178 -14.14 -0.25 -3.34
C LEU A 178 -13.30 -0.14 -4.62
N LYS A 179 -13.21 1.04 -5.24
CA LYS A 179 -12.38 1.23 -6.44
C LYS A 179 -10.90 0.97 -6.17
N PHE A 180 -10.40 1.46 -5.03
CA PHE A 180 -9.02 1.22 -4.61
C PHE A 180 -8.79 -0.23 -4.19
N ASP A 181 -9.75 -0.86 -3.53
CA ASP A 181 -9.70 -2.26 -3.11
C ASP A 181 -9.47 -3.19 -4.30
N ILE A 182 -10.22 -3.00 -5.40
CA ILE A 182 -10.02 -3.74 -6.67
C ILE A 182 -8.58 -3.57 -7.16
N PHE A 183 -8.10 -2.33 -7.25
CA PHE A 183 -6.77 -2.03 -7.75
C PHE A 183 -5.67 -2.67 -6.89
N PHE A 184 -5.76 -2.54 -5.56
CA PHE A 184 -4.77 -3.12 -4.65
C PHE A 184 -4.83 -4.64 -4.59
N GLN A 185 -6.02 -5.23 -4.68
CA GLN A 185 -6.19 -6.69 -4.74
C GLN A 185 -5.57 -7.27 -6.02
N LEU A 186 -5.83 -6.65 -7.18
CA LEU A 186 -5.22 -7.03 -8.45
C LEU A 186 -3.70 -6.80 -8.46
N GLY A 187 -3.25 -5.67 -7.92
CA GLY A 187 -1.82 -5.37 -7.78
C GLY A 187 -1.09 -6.39 -6.91
N PHE A 188 -1.65 -6.73 -5.75
CA PHE A 188 -1.12 -7.78 -4.87
C PHE A 188 -1.10 -9.14 -5.57
N SER A 189 -2.18 -9.50 -6.28
CA SER A 189 -2.27 -10.74 -7.05
C SER A 189 -1.16 -10.82 -8.10
N ALA A 190 -0.97 -9.77 -8.90
CA ALA A 190 0.08 -9.72 -9.92
C ALA A 190 1.49 -9.81 -9.32
N GLN A 191 1.75 -9.11 -8.20
CA GLN A 191 3.04 -9.20 -7.51
C GLN A 191 3.30 -10.61 -6.98
N PHE A 192 2.32 -11.22 -6.32
CA PHE A 192 2.44 -12.58 -5.78
C PHE A 192 2.69 -13.60 -6.91
N LEU A 193 1.93 -13.53 -8.00
CA LEU A 193 2.08 -14.43 -9.14
C LEU A 193 3.46 -14.30 -9.79
N SER A 194 3.96 -13.07 -9.99
CA SER A 194 5.30 -12.86 -10.57
C SER A 194 6.40 -13.55 -9.77
N VAL A 195 6.29 -13.49 -8.44
CA VAL A 195 7.23 -14.08 -7.50
C VAL A 195 7.14 -15.61 -7.51
N VAL A 196 5.94 -16.19 -7.70
CA VAL A 196 5.73 -17.64 -7.80
C VAL A 196 6.25 -18.19 -9.13
N VAL A 197 5.95 -17.53 -10.26
CA VAL A 197 6.37 -17.97 -11.60
C VAL A 197 7.89 -17.94 -11.74
N LEU A 198 8.53 -16.83 -11.36
CA LEU A 198 9.98 -16.68 -11.46
C LEU A 198 10.74 -17.66 -10.54
N ARG A 199 10.07 -18.23 -9.54
CA ARG A 199 10.63 -19.26 -8.67
C ARG A 199 10.61 -20.66 -9.28
N HIS A 200 9.62 -20.96 -10.11
CA HIS A 200 9.53 -22.22 -10.84
C HIS A 200 10.66 -22.38 -11.86
N GLU A 201 11.10 -21.28 -12.47
CA GLU A 201 12.19 -21.24 -13.46
C GLU A 201 13.58 -21.60 -12.90
N GLY A 202 13.69 -21.89 -11.59
CA GLY A 202 14.69 -22.85 -11.10
C GLY A 202 15.99 -22.27 -10.55
N TYR A 203 15.98 -21.10 -9.92
CA TYR A 203 17.22 -20.50 -9.40
C TYR A 203 17.34 -20.37 -7.89
N ALA A 204 16.28 -20.60 -7.12
CA ALA A 204 16.31 -20.53 -5.66
C ALA A 204 16.09 -21.90 -5.02
N GLY A 205 17.14 -22.76 -5.00
CA GLY A 205 17.41 -23.85 -4.03
C GLY A 205 16.38 -24.98 -3.78
N THR A 206 15.13 -24.82 -4.19
CA THR A 206 14.04 -25.79 -4.05
C THR A 206 13.09 -25.54 -5.20
N LYS A 207 13.22 -26.34 -6.27
CA LYS A 207 12.25 -26.37 -7.36
C LYS A 207 10.90 -26.74 -6.75
N ILE A 208 9.92 -25.87 -6.93
CA ILE A 208 8.52 -26.22 -6.68
C ILE A 208 8.15 -27.21 -7.78
N THR A 209 7.53 -28.33 -7.43
CA THR A 209 7.04 -29.30 -8.43
C THR A 209 6.07 -28.57 -9.36
N GLU A 210 6.10 -28.83 -10.66
CA GLU A 210 5.17 -28.21 -11.64
C GLU A 210 3.72 -28.24 -11.13
N GLU A 211 3.28 -29.40 -10.61
CA GLU A 211 1.94 -29.60 -10.06
C GLU A 211 1.60 -28.66 -8.89
N GLU A 212 2.54 -28.44 -7.97
CA GLU A 212 2.36 -27.53 -6.83
C GLU A 212 2.28 -26.07 -7.30
N MET A 213 3.09 -25.69 -8.29
CA MET A 213 3.03 -24.35 -8.87
C MET A 213 1.67 -24.09 -9.50
N TRP A 214 1.22 -24.95 -10.41
CA TRP A 214 -0.06 -24.78 -11.10
C TRP A 214 -1.22 -24.74 -10.12
N SER A 215 -1.19 -25.56 -9.06
CA SER A 215 -2.19 -25.55 -8.00
C SER A 215 -2.25 -24.20 -7.28
N ILE A 216 -1.09 -23.64 -6.92
CA ILE A 216 -1.01 -22.33 -6.26
C ILE A 216 -1.48 -21.22 -7.21
N LEU A 217 -1.06 -21.23 -8.47
CA LEU A 217 -1.41 -20.21 -9.46
C LEU A 217 -2.92 -20.20 -9.71
N ILE A 218 -3.51 -21.35 -10.01
CA ILE A 218 -4.95 -21.46 -10.31
C ILE A 218 -5.77 -21.08 -9.09
N LEU A 219 -5.43 -21.60 -7.90
CA LEU A 219 -6.16 -21.29 -6.67
C LEU A 219 -6.05 -19.80 -6.31
N HIS A 220 -4.87 -19.21 -6.45
CA HIS A 220 -4.68 -17.78 -6.18
C HIS A 220 -5.44 -16.92 -7.19
N LEU A 221 -5.40 -17.26 -8.48
CA LEU A 221 -6.13 -16.55 -9.52
C LEU A 221 -7.64 -16.58 -9.23
N ILE A 222 -8.20 -17.74 -8.90
CA ILE A 222 -9.64 -17.87 -8.61
C ILE A 222 -10.02 -17.12 -7.34
N LEU A 223 -9.28 -17.31 -6.24
CA LEU A 223 -9.65 -16.68 -4.97
C LEU A 223 -9.38 -15.17 -4.95
N SER A 224 -8.16 -14.76 -5.31
CA SER A 224 -7.74 -13.35 -5.21
C SER A 224 -8.36 -12.50 -6.30
N THR A 225 -8.23 -12.91 -7.56
CA THR A 225 -8.80 -12.16 -8.69
C THR A 225 -10.32 -12.30 -8.71
N GLY A 226 -10.87 -13.48 -8.38
CA GLY A 226 -12.32 -13.64 -8.23
C GLY A 226 -12.91 -12.76 -7.13
N ALA A 227 -12.26 -12.66 -5.97
CA ALA A 227 -12.69 -11.77 -4.89
C ALA A 227 -12.71 -10.30 -5.33
N SER A 228 -11.74 -9.85 -6.14
CA SER A 228 -11.69 -8.49 -6.68
C SER A 228 -12.88 -8.12 -7.57
N ILE A 229 -13.62 -9.09 -8.10
CA ILE A 229 -14.82 -8.85 -8.92
C ILE A 229 -16.09 -9.10 -8.10
N VAL A 230 -16.14 -10.23 -7.38
CA VAL A 230 -17.33 -10.68 -6.66
C VAL A 230 -17.66 -9.77 -5.48
N LEU A 231 -16.66 -9.36 -4.68
CA LEU A 231 -16.91 -8.55 -3.48
C LEU A 231 -17.43 -7.15 -3.81
N PRO A 232 -16.84 -6.38 -4.75
CA PRO A 232 -17.40 -5.08 -5.14
C PRO A 232 -18.77 -5.18 -5.78
N PHE A 233 -19.04 -6.24 -6.55
CA PHE A 233 -20.37 -6.49 -7.11
C PHE A 233 -21.40 -6.72 -5.98
N LEU A 234 -21.06 -7.54 -5.00
CA LEU A 234 -21.91 -7.81 -3.84
C LEU A 234 -22.15 -6.54 -3.01
N ALA A 235 -21.12 -5.73 -2.81
CA ALA A 235 -21.20 -4.44 -2.12
C ALA A 235 -22.13 -3.47 -2.85
N TRP A 236 -21.95 -3.33 -4.17
CA TRP A 236 -22.81 -2.48 -5.01
C TRP A 236 -24.27 -2.96 -4.99
N PHE A 237 -24.49 -4.27 -5.11
CA PHE A 237 -25.82 -4.87 -5.06
C PHE A 237 -26.48 -4.66 -3.69
N GLY A 238 -25.75 -4.88 -2.60
CA GLY A 238 -26.22 -4.66 -1.24
C GLY A 238 -26.59 -3.20 -0.98
N LEU A 239 -25.79 -2.27 -1.50
CA LEU A 239 -26.03 -0.83 -1.37
C LEU A 239 -27.25 -0.38 -2.20
N LYS A 240 -27.41 -0.88 -3.42
CA LYS A 240 -28.53 -0.51 -4.31
C LYS A 240 -29.87 -1.08 -3.87
N ARG A 241 -29.88 -2.28 -3.28
CA ARG A 241 -31.10 -2.95 -2.78
C ARG A 241 -31.33 -2.79 -1.29
N GLU A 242 -30.49 -2.02 -0.60
CA GLU A 242 -30.51 -1.87 0.86
C GLU A 242 -30.54 -3.23 1.60
N SER A 243 -29.90 -4.24 1.01
CA SER A 243 -29.93 -5.61 1.53
C SER A 243 -28.87 -5.79 2.61
N LYS A 244 -29.33 -5.90 3.86
CA LYS A 244 -28.45 -6.18 5.02
C LYS A 244 -27.68 -7.49 4.84
N LEU A 245 -28.32 -8.52 4.28
CA LEU A 245 -27.68 -9.82 4.04
C LEU A 245 -26.50 -9.69 3.08
N ALA A 246 -26.68 -9.03 1.93
CA ALA A 246 -25.61 -8.83 0.96
C ALA A 246 -24.45 -8.03 1.56
N MET A 247 -24.74 -7.03 2.41
CA MET A 247 -23.71 -6.26 3.11
C MET A 247 -22.96 -7.09 4.15
N TYR A 248 -23.64 -7.96 4.93
CA TYR A 248 -22.97 -8.88 5.85
C TYR A 248 -22.08 -9.90 5.12
N CYS A 249 -22.57 -10.46 4.02
CA CYS A 249 -21.77 -11.35 3.18
C CYS A 249 -20.55 -10.63 2.59
N PHE A 250 -20.68 -9.36 2.19
CA PHE A 250 -19.56 -8.55 1.70
C PHE A 250 -18.51 -8.34 2.79
N LEU A 251 -18.93 -7.96 4.01
CA LEU A 251 -18.03 -7.75 5.13
C LEU A 251 -17.30 -9.05 5.53
N ALA A 252 -18.02 -10.16 5.62
CA ALA A 252 -17.45 -11.47 5.92
C ALA A 252 -16.46 -11.93 4.82
N GLY A 253 -16.82 -11.75 3.56
CA GLY A 253 -15.97 -12.06 2.41
C GLY A 253 -14.72 -11.18 2.35
N GLY A 254 -14.84 -9.89 2.67
CA GLY A 254 -13.72 -8.96 2.76
C GLY A 254 -12.74 -9.34 3.88
N LEU A 255 -13.25 -9.74 5.05
CA LEU A 255 -12.41 -10.26 6.14
C LEU A 255 -11.68 -11.56 5.72
N ALA A 256 -12.38 -12.48 5.05
CA ALA A 256 -11.77 -13.70 4.55
C ALA A 256 -10.68 -13.44 3.50
N ALA A 257 -10.92 -12.52 2.57
CA ALA A 257 -9.94 -12.09 1.57
C ALA A 257 -8.71 -11.44 2.23
N LEU A 258 -8.93 -10.61 3.26
CA LEU A 258 -7.85 -10.01 4.03
C LEU A 258 -6.99 -11.07 4.73
N VAL A 259 -7.61 -12.04 5.42
CA VAL A 259 -6.90 -13.15 6.08
C VAL A 259 -6.12 -14.00 5.06
N TYR A 260 -6.72 -14.27 3.91
CA TYR A 260 -6.07 -15.00 2.82
C TYR A 260 -4.83 -14.25 2.32
N ASN A 261 -4.96 -12.94 2.03
CA ASN A 261 -3.85 -12.11 1.59
C ASN A 261 -2.74 -12.06 2.64
N ILE A 262 -3.07 -11.90 3.94
CA ILE A 262 -2.10 -11.92 5.05
C ILE A 262 -1.38 -13.27 5.13
N THR A 263 -2.07 -14.39 4.89
CA THR A 263 -1.45 -15.71 4.92
C THR A 263 -0.49 -15.90 3.74
N LYS A 264 -0.89 -15.48 2.53
CA LYS A 264 -0.04 -15.52 1.34
C LYS A 264 1.16 -14.59 1.46
N LEU A 265 0.94 -13.45 2.06
CA LEU A 265 1.98 -12.53 2.44
C LEU A 265 2.95 -13.20 3.43
N ASN A 266 2.47 -13.77 4.53
CA ASN A 266 3.31 -14.45 5.52
C ASN A 266 4.11 -15.63 4.91
N GLN A 267 3.55 -16.33 3.93
CA GLN A 267 4.26 -17.35 3.14
C GLN A 267 5.49 -16.76 2.40
N VAL A 268 5.39 -15.52 1.93
CA VAL A 268 6.51 -14.76 1.36
C VAL A 268 7.52 -14.36 2.46
N PHE A 269 7.08 -14.03 3.67
CA PHE A 269 7.95 -13.56 4.77
C PHE A 269 8.71 -14.64 5.55
N VAL A 270 8.04 -15.72 5.93
CA VAL A 270 8.57 -16.73 6.87
C VAL A 270 9.63 -17.63 6.23
N GLN A 271 9.58 -17.81 4.91
CA GLN A 271 10.68 -18.40 4.16
C GLN A 271 11.62 -17.27 3.70
N SER A 272 12.42 -16.71 4.61
CA SER A 272 13.26 -15.51 4.37
C SER A 272 14.33 -15.69 3.29
N ASP A 273 14.80 -16.91 3.08
CA ASP A 273 15.75 -17.26 2.01
C ASP A 273 15.05 -17.34 0.63
N ARG A 274 13.71 -17.30 0.60
CA ARG A 274 12.90 -17.43 -0.62
C ARG A 274 12.48 -16.09 -1.25
N PHE A 275 12.44 -14.96 -0.51
CA PHE A 275 11.79 -13.70 -0.99
C PHE A 275 12.37 -12.38 -0.41
N ILE A 276 13.66 -12.13 -0.63
CA ILE A 276 14.41 -11.01 -0.03
C ILE A 276 13.89 -9.61 -0.43
N GLY A 277 13.34 -9.43 -1.64
CA GLY A 277 12.89 -8.13 -2.17
C GLY A 277 11.50 -7.69 -1.68
N ALA A 278 10.52 -8.60 -1.67
CA ALA A 278 9.14 -8.32 -1.24
C ALA A 278 9.07 -8.03 0.27
N ASN A 279 10.01 -8.60 1.03
CA ASN A 279 10.00 -8.49 2.48
C ASN A 279 10.27 -7.05 2.98
N LYS A 280 11.15 -6.31 2.30
CA LYS A 280 11.48 -4.93 2.69
C LYS A 280 10.33 -3.95 2.39
N PHE A 281 9.60 -4.15 1.30
CA PHE A 281 8.50 -3.29 0.87
C PHE A 281 7.31 -3.35 1.83
N LEU A 282 6.94 -4.57 2.24
CA LEU A 282 5.70 -4.76 2.96
C LEU A 282 5.84 -4.63 4.48
N VAL A 283 7.04 -4.89 5.04
CA VAL A 283 7.38 -4.48 6.41
C VAL A 283 7.32 -2.96 6.55
N PHE A 284 7.74 -2.19 5.54
CA PHE A 284 7.60 -0.74 5.56
C PHE A 284 6.12 -0.32 5.59
N PHE A 285 5.27 -0.93 4.76
CA PHE A 285 3.83 -0.62 4.71
C PHE A 285 3.09 -1.04 5.99
N CYS A 286 3.32 -2.25 6.50
CA CYS A 286 2.76 -2.73 7.76
C CYS A 286 3.21 -1.89 8.96
N LYS A 287 4.48 -1.47 9.00
CA LYS A 287 5.01 -0.60 10.08
C LYS A 287 4.36 0.78 10.06
N LYS A 288 4.08 1.32 8.87
CA LYS A 288 3.35 2.60 8.72
C LYS A 288 1.87 2.48 9.08
N LEU A 289 1.22 1.36 8.75
CA LEU A 289 -0.17 1.09 9.12
C LEU A 289 -0.34 0.89 10.64
N LEU A 290 0.57 0.14 11.29
CA LEU A 290 0.58 -0.04 12.74
C LEU A 290 0.83 1.26 13.51
N LEU A 291 1.75 2.11 13.03
CA LEU A 291 1.97 3.44 13.60
C LEU A 291 0.74 4.34 13.47
N LEU A 292 0.01 4.24 12.37
CA LEU A 292 -1.24 5.00 12.17
C LEU A 292 -2.33 4.51 13.13
N LEU A 293 -2.49 3.20 13.29
CA LEU A 293 -3.47 2.60 14.21
C LEU A 293 -3.13 2.88 15.67
N GLN A 294 -1.84 2.84 16.04
CA GLN A 294 -1.38 3.22 17.37
C GLN A 294 -1.70 4.70 17.66
N LYS A 295 -1.48 5.59 16.68
CA LYS A 295 -1.78 7.01 16.81
C LYS A 295 -3.28 7.33 16.84
N ILE A 296 -4.11 6.46 16.26
CA ILE A 296 -5.58 6.52 16.38
C ILE A 296 -6.05 5.97 17.74
N SER A 297 -5.38 4.92 18.24
CA SER A 297 -5.64 4.30 19.55
C SER A 297 -5.24 5.19 20.73
N GLU A 298 -4.23 6.04 20.57
CA GLU A 298 -3.75 6.95 21.62
C GLU A 298 -4.73 8.11 21.89
N GLY A 299 -5.73 8.33 21.01
CA GLY A 299 -6.65 9.46 21.11
C GLY A 299 -5.94 10.83 21.06
N PRO A 300 -6.67 11.95 20.98
CA PRO A 300 -6.04 13.25 21.21
C PRO A 300 -5.54 13.32 22.66
N PRO A 301 -4.37 13.95 22.93
CA PRO A 301 -3.88 14.11 24.29
C PRO A 301 -4.93 14.84 25.14
N LEU A 302 -5.27 14.27 26.30
CA LEU A 302 -6.28 14.76 27.26
C LEU A 302 -5.94 16.13 27.90
N SER A 303 -4.98 16.89 27.37
CA SER A 303 -4.49 18.13 27.97
C SER A 303 -5.30 19.38 27.58
N TYR A 304 -6.59 19.26 27.27
CA TYR A 304 -7.45 20.42 26.96
C TYR A 304 -8.80 20.43 27.69
N TYR A 305 -8.98 19.60 28.74
CA TYR A 305 -10.24 19.54 29.48
C TYR A 305 -10.08 19.65 31.01
N SER A 306 -9.13 20.43 31.49
CA SER A 306 -9.09 20.78 32.92
C SER A 306 -8.34 22.09 33.14
N ASP A 307 -9.02 23.20 32.84
CA ASP A 307 -8.75 24.51 33.47
C ASP A 307 -10.00 25.37 33.35
N ASP A 308 -11.08 24.94 33.99
CA ASP A 308 -12.14 25.82 34.48
C ASP A 308 -12.45 25.42 35.93
N GLY A 309 -11.44 25.64 36.78
CA GLY A 309 -11.54 25.54 38.22
C GLY A 309 -12.03 26.84 38.84
N TYR A 310 -13.32 27.13 38.74
CA TYR A 310 -14.01 28.02 39.68
C TYR A 310 -15.43 27.50 39.90
N THR A 311 -15.59 26.67 40.94
CA THR A 311 -16.44 26.95 42.10
C THR A 311 -16.60 25.66 42.91
N GLN A 312 -15.86 25.56 44.02
CA GLN A 312 -16.36 24.82 45.18
C GLN A 312 -15.92 25.54 46.47
N ASN A 313 -16.95 26.00 47.17
CA ASN A 313 -17.05 26.09 48.63
C ASN A 313 -16.27 27.20 49.36
N SER A 314 -16.92 28.36 49.46
CA SER A 314 -16.94 29.12 50.70
C SER A 314 -18.38 29.51 51.02
N PHE A 315 -19.00 28.83 51.98
CA PHE A 315 -19.90 29.36 53.02
C PHE A 315 -20.71 28.20 53.61
N SER A 316 -20.15 27.57 54.64
CA SER A 316 -20.91 26.90 55.67
C SER A 316 -20.73 27.69 56.95
N THR A 317 -21.77 28.42 57.38
CA THR A 317 -22.14 28.65 58.80
C THR A 317 -23.29 29.65 58.89
N LEU A 318 -24.18 29.39 59.87
CA LEU A 318 -25.30 30.18 60.39
C LEU A 318 -26.60 29.98 59.61
N GLY A 319 -27.71 29.51 60.17
CA GLY A 319 -28.12 29.30 61.56
C GLY A 319 -29.66 29.31 61.58
N TYR A 320 -30.27 28.49 62.43
CA TYR A 320 -31.70 28.53 62.74
C TYR A 320 -32.12 29.91 63.25
N SER A 321 -33.24 30.46 62.77
CA SER A 321 -34.40 30.97 63.55
C SER A 321 -35.26 31.94 62.73
N GLU A 322 -36.58 31.71 62.82
CA GLU A 322 -37.74 32.50 62.35
C GLU A 322 -38.16 32.38 60.88
#